data_AF-A0A1X0NUE3-F1
#
_entry.id   AF-A0A1X0NUE3-F1
#
_cell.length_a   1.000
_cell.length_b   1.000
_cell.length_c   1.000
_cell.angle_alpha   90.00
_cell.angle_beta   90.00
_cell.angle_gamma   90.00
#
_symmetry.space_group_name_H-M   'P 1'
#
loop_
_entity.id
_entity.type
_entity.pdbx_description
1 polymer ?
#
loop_
_entity_poly.entity_id
_entity_poly.type
_entity_poly.pdbx_seq_one_letter_code
_entity_poly.pdbx_strand_id
1 'polypeptide(L)'
;MGSAVSRKKVKTTDAAANDKNNQVKAAAADVKRNGKEEKHQVEEKKKHEESQANDGKDNEALLKELEEAFQKLHQADECHSLLKKYLTKEVFDELKDKKTSMGATLMDVIQSGVANLDSGIGLYAPDAESYKVFAALFDPVIEEYHQGFKPSDKQPPKDFGDLSTLVDVDPENKYVISTRVRCARNLDGYPFNPLLKKEQYEEIESRVKAQ
;
A
#
# COMPACT_ATOMS: atom_id res chain seq x y z
N MET A 1 -57.75 37.33 66.87
CA MET A 1 -56.93 37.37 65.64
C MET A 1 -56.74 35.92 65.22
N GLY A 2 -57.31 35.34 64.18
CA GLY A 2 -57.90 35.82 62.93
C GLY A 2 -57.33 34.93 61.82
N SER A 3 -58.12 34.03 61.26
CA SER A 3 -58.01 33.60 59.85
C SER A 3 -59.06 32.55 59.49
N ALA A 4 -59.56 32.71 58.28
CA ALA A 4 -60.64 31.96 57.67
C ALA A 4 -60.13 31.18 56.44
N VAL A 5 -61.03 30.35 55.89
CA VAL A 5 -61.08 29.79 54.52
C VAL A 5 -60.02 28.69 54.24
N SER A 6 -60.22 27.60 53.47
CA SER A 6 -61.21 27.24 52.46
C SER A 6 -61.17 25.73 52.19
N ARG A 7 -62.32 25.13 51.82
CA ARG A 7 -62.43 23.74 51.33
C ARG A 7 -61.88 23.65 49.90
N LYS A 8 -61.05 22.65 49.59
CA LYS A 8 -60.72 22.26 48.21
C LYS A 8 -61.12 20.81 47.95
N LYS A 9 -61.92 20.61 46.90
CA LYS A 9 -62.44 19.33 46.41
C LYS A 9 -61.31 18.39 45.99
N VAL A 10 -61.47 17.12 46.35
CA VAL A 10 -60.75 15.98 45.77
C VAL A 10 -61.20 15.81 44.31
N LYS A 11 -60.23 15.77 43.38
CA LYS A 11 -60.40 15.19 42.04
C LYS A 11 -59.52 13.96 41.97
N THR A 12 -60.15 12.80 41.95
CA THR A 12 -59.58 11.52 41.53
C THR A 12 -59.52 11.46 39.99
N THR A 13 -58.65 10.56 39.50
CA THR A 13 -58.50 10.01 38.13
C THR A 13 -57.37 10.57 37.26
N ASP A 14 -56.68 9.63 36.58
CA ASP A 14 -55.69 9.76 35.48
C ASP A 14 -54.22 9.30 35.70
N ALA A 15 -53.93 8.43 36.66
CA ALA A 15 -52.62 7.76 36.72
C ALA A 15 -52.49 6.54 35.76
N ALA A 16 -53.58 5.80 35.52
CA ALA A 16 -53.52 4.52 34.78
C ALA A 16 -53.55 4.66 33.24
N ALA A 17 -54.06 5.78 32.71
CA ALA A 17 -54.09 6.03 31.26
C ALA A 17 -52.72 6.51 30.73
N ASN A 18 -51.92 7.15 31.57
CA ASN A 18 -50.61 7.70 31.21
C ASN A 18 -49.55 6.60 31.07
N ASP A 19 -49.65 5.53 31.87
CA ASP A 19 -48.68 4.43 31.90
C ASP A 19 -48.79 3.51 30.67
N LYS A 20 -50.03 3.17 30.26
CA LYS A 20 -50.27 2.39 29.02
C LYS A 20 -49.81 3.13 27.77
N ASN A 21 -50.00 4.45 27.72
CA ASN A 21 -49.61 5.25 26.55
C ASN A 21 -48.09 5.41 26.45
N ASN A 22 -47.38 5.36 27.58
CA ASN A 22 -45.93 5.41 27.63
C ASN A 22 -45.29 4.06 27.23
N GLN A 23 -45.89 2.93 27.64
CA GLN A 23 -45.45 1.59 27.23
C GLN A 23 -45.62 1.35 25.71
N VAL A 24 -46.72 1.82 25.11
CA VAL A 24 -46.94 1.70 23.66
C VAL A 24 -45.95 2.55 22.87
N LYS A 25 -45.58 3.74 23.37
CA LYS A 25 -44.55 4.59 22.75
C LYS A 25 -43.15 4.00 22.85
N ALA A 26 -42.81 3.35 23.97
CA ALA A 26 -41.54 2.64 24.14
C ALA A 26 -41.43 1.46 23.17
N ALA A 27 -42.45 0.60 23.10
CA ALA A 27 -42.49 -0.54 22.18
C ALA A 27 -42.39 -0.11 20.70
N ALA A 28 -43.06 0.98 20.32
CA ALA A 28 -42.96 1.52 18.95
C ALA A 28 -41.58 2.13 18.62
N ALA A 29 -40.86 2.64 19.62
CA ALA A 29 -39.50 3.15 19.46
C ALA A 29 -38.49 2.00 19.33
N ASP A 30 -38.67 0.91 20.08
CA ASP A 30 -37.79 -0.26 20.04
C ASP A 30 -37.95 -1.05 18.73
N VAL A 31 -39.18 -1.19 18.23
CA VAL A 31 -39.42 -1.77 16.88
C VAL A 31 -38.77 -0.93 15.77
N LYS A 32 -38.79 0.41 15.90
CA LYS A 32 -38.13 1.31 14.94
C LYS A 32 -36.59 1.26 15.02
N ARG A 33 -36.02 1.03 16.20
CA ARG A 33 -34.57 0.87 16.40
C ARG A 33 -34.09 -0.47 15.81
N ASN A 34 -34.76 -1.57 16.16
CA ASN A 34 -34.42 -2.90 15.64
C ASN A 34 -34.51 -2.94 14.10
N GLY A 35 -35.54 -2.32 13.51
CA GLY A 35 -35.68 -2.26 12.06
C GLY A 35 -34.64 -1.35 11.35
N LYS A 36 -33.97 -0.44 12.07
CA LYS A 36 -32.84 0.35 11.56
C LYS A 36 -31.53 -0.42 11.67
N GLU A 37 -31.31 -1.13 12.77
CA GLU A 37 -30.12 -1.97 12.98
C GLU A 37 -30.09 -3.16 12.01
N GLU A 38 -31.21 -3.83 11.77
CA GLU A 38 -31.29 -4.89 10.76
C GLU A 38 -31.01 -4.38 9.34
N LYS A 39 -31.52 -3.20 8.98
CA LYS A 39 -31.23 -2.59 7.67
C LYS A 39 -29.75 -2.24 7.51
N HIS A 40 -29.11 -1.71 8.55
CA HIS A 40 -27.69 -1.36 8.51
C HIS A 40 -26.81 -2.60 8.37
N GLN A 41 -27.11 -3.68 9.11
CA GLN A 41 -26.39 -4.96 9.02
C GLN A 41 -26.56 -5.63 7.64
N VAL A 42 -27.72 -5.50 7.01
CA VAL A 42 -27.97 -6.03 5.65
C VAL A 42 -27.22 -5.20 4.59
N GLU A 43 -27.11 -3.88 4.75
CA GLU A 43 -26.31 -3.03 3.86
C GLU A 43 -24.81 -3.27 3.99
N GLU A 44 -24.28 -3.46 5.21
CA GLU A 44 -22.86 -3.82 5.40
C GLU A 44 -22.53 -5.19 4.82
N LYS A 45 -23.39 -6.20 5.02
CA LYS A 45 -23.19 -7.53 4.42
C LYS A 45 -23.18 -7.47 2.90
N LYS A 46 -24.11 -6.72 2.29
CA LYS A 46 -24.11 -6.53 0.82
C LYS A 46 -22.84 -5.83 0.33
N LYS A 47 -22.37 -4.79 1.01
CA LYS A 47 -21.12 -4.10 0.64
C LYS A 47 -19.91 -5.03 0.74
N HIS A 48 -19.87 -5.88 1.76
CA HIS A 48 -18.78 -6.83 1.97
C HIS A 48 -18.81 -7.99 0.97
N GLU A 49 -19.99 -8.46 0.57
CA GLU A 49 -20.17 -9.47 -0.49
C GLU A 49 -19.83 -8.90 -1.87
N GLU A 50 -20.24 -7.66 -2.16
CA GLU A 50 -19.89 -6.96 -3.40
C GLU A 50 -18.39 -6.64 -3.49
N SER A 51 -17.75 -6.25 -2.38
CA SER A 51 -16.30 -6.04 -2.35
C SER A 51 -15.52 -7.34 -2.56
N GLN A 52 -15.93 -8.44 -1.92
CA GLN A 52 -15.32 -9.75 -2.11
C GLN A 52 -15.50 -10.28 -3.55
N ALA A 53 -16.66 -10.06 -4.16
CA ALA A 53 -16.91 -10.46 -5.53
C ALA A 53 -16.11 -9.63 -6.56
N ASN A 54 -15.89 -8.33 -6.29
CA ASN A 54 -15.02 -7.49 -7.11
C ASN A 54 -13.54 -7.86 -6.92
N ASP A 55 -13.08 -8.06 -5.69
CA ASP A 55 -11.70 -8.48 -5.38
C ASP A 55 -11.36 -9.80 -6.10
N GLY A 56 -12.31 -10.74 -6.20
CA GLY A 56 -12.13 -11.99 -6.94
C GLY A 56 -11.97 -11.81 -8.45
N LYS A 57 -12.75 -10.91 -9.07
CA LYS A 57 -12.65 -10.60 -10.51
C LYS A 57 -11.38 -9.82 -10.84
N ASP A 58 -11.01 -8.88 -9.99
CA ASP A 58 -9.80 -8.08 -10.14
C ASP A 58 -8.54 -8.95 -10.02
N ASN A 59 -8.57 -9.97 -9.15
CA ASN A 59 -7.49 -10.94 -9.04
C ASN A 59 -7.35 -11.85 -10.27
N GLU A 60 -8.46 -12.32 -10.85
CA GLU A 60 -8.42 -13.13 -12.08
C GLU A 60 -7.88 -12.33 -13.27
N ALA A 61 -8.29 -11.07 -13.41
CA ALA A 61 -7.78 -10.17 -14.45
C ALA A 61 -6.28 -9.91 -14.31
N LEU A 62 -5.81 -9.62 -13.08
CA LEU A 62 -4.39 -9.42 -12.79
C LEU A 62 -3.55 -10.66 -13.11
N LEU A 63 -4.01 -11.86 -12.73
CA LEU A 63 -3.29 -13.10 -13.02
C LEU A 63 -3.18 -13.35 -14.52
N LYS A 64 -4.23 -13.05 -15.28
CA LYS A 64 -4.19 -13.13 -16.74
C LYS A 64 -3.15 -12.15 -17.32
N GLU A 65 -3.14 -10.90 -16.84
CA GLU A 65 -2.16 -9.90 -17.29
C GLU A 65 -0.72 -10.31 -16.95
N LEU A 66 -0.51 -10.89 -15.76
CA LEU A 66 0.78 -11.44 -15.35
C LEU A 66 1.26 -12.59 -16.23
N GLU A 67 0.38 -13.52 -16.61
CA GLU A 67 0.73 -14.60 -17.53
C GLU A 67 1.07 -14.04 -18.93
N GLU A 68 0.30 -13.06 -19.44
CA GLU A 68 0.62 -12.38 -20.71
C GLU A 68 1.97 -11.64 -20.66
N ALA A 69 2.25 -10.96 -19.55
CA ALA A 69 3.52 -10.28 -19.30
C ALA A 69 4.71 -11.26 -19.26
N PHE A 70 4.54 -12.38 -18.57
CA PHE A 70 5.54 -13.46 -18.52
C PHE A 70 5.82 -14.02 -19.92
N GLN A 71 4.77 -14.32 -20.68
CA GLN A 71 4.91 -14.82 -22.06
C GLN A 71 5.62 -13.81 -22.96
N LYS A 72 5.21 -12.54 -22.93
CA LYS A 72 5.83 -11.47 -23.71
C LYS A 72 7.33 -11.37 -23.43
N LEU A 73 7.72 -11.44 -22.15
CA LEU A 73 9.11 -11.33 -21.72
C LEU A 73 9.95 -12.52 -22.22
N HIS A 74 9.44 -13.75 -22.11
CA HIS A 74 10.17 -14.96 -22.50
C HIS A 74 10.21 -15.22 -24.01
N GLN A 75 9.23 -14.71 -24.77
CA GLN A 75 9.21 -14.77 -26.24
C GLN A 75 10.10 -13.71 -26.90
N ALA A 76 10.60 -12.72 -26.15
CA ALA A 76 11.45 -11.67 -26.69
C ALA A 76 12.91 -12.13 -26.75
N ASP A 77 13.34 -12.72 -27.87
CA ASP A 77 14.69 -13.28 -28.03
C ASP A 77 15.82 -12.28 -27.71
N GLU A 78 15.68 -11.02 -28.16
CA GLU A 78 16.64 -9.93 -27.95
C GLU A 78 16.57 -9.28 -26.56
N CYS A 79 15.69 -9.76 -25.68
CA CYS A 79 15.66 -9.29 -24.29
C CYS A 79 16.75 -10.01 -23.48
N HIS A 80 17.64 -9.22 -22.89
CA HIS A 80 18.76 -9.68 -22.05
C HIS A 80 18.70 -9.14 -20.62
N SER A 81 17.51 -8.69 -20.19
CA SER A 81 17.30 -8.15 -18.85
C SER A 81 17.53 -9.19 -17.75
N LEU A 82 18.01 -8.75 -16.58
CA LEU A 82 18.07 -9.60 -15.39
C LEU A 82 16.68 -10.08 -14.96
N LEU A 83 15.63 -9.29 -15.21
CA LEU A 83 14.24 -9.69 -15.03
C LEU A 83 13.94 -10.98 -15.82
N LYS A 84 14.18 -11.00 -17.14
CA LYS A 84 13.94 -12.21 -17.96
C LYS A 84 14.76 -13.39 -17.48
N LYS A 85 16.02 -13.14 -17.13
CA LYS A 85 16.95 -14.18 -16.67
C LYS A 85 16.46 -14.89 -15.40
N TYR A 86 15.92 -14.13 -14.44
CA TYR A 86 15.59 -14.65 -13.11
C TYR A 86 14.10 -14.85 -12.83
N LEU A 87 13.22 -14.24 -13.61
CA LEU A 87 11.79 -14.56 -13.58
C LEU A 87 11.54 -15.86 -14.35
N THR A 88 12.05 -16.98 -13.83
CA THR A 88 11.75 -18.32 -14.36
C THR A 88 10.29 -18.67 -14.11
N LYS A 89 9.79 -19.75 -14.72
CA LYS A 89 8.40 -20.18 -14.50
C LYS A 89 8.16 -20.52 -13.03
N GLU A 90 9.13 -21.15 -12.37
CA GLU A 90 9.06 -21.52 -10.95
C GLU A 90 8.98 -20.27 -10.05
N VAL A 91 9.84 -19.27 -10.29
CA VAL A 91 9.82 -18.01 -9.53
C VAL A 91 8.52 -17.24 -9.80
N PHE A 92 8.07 -17.20 -11.05
CA PHE A 92 6.81 -16.56 -11.41
C PHE A 92 5.61 -17.21 -10.71
N ASP A 93 5.50 -18.53 -10.77
CA ASP A 93 4.40 -19.27 -10.14
C ASP A 93 4.45 -19.16 -8.60
N GLU A 94 5.63 -19.03 -8.00
CA GLU A 94 5.75 -18.75 -6.55
C GLU A 94 5.23 -17.36 -6.18
N LEU A 95 5.47 -16.35 -7.02
CA LEU A 95 5.31 -14.94 -6.66
C LEU A 95 4.00 -14.30 -7.17
N LYS A 96 3.37 -14.83 -8.21
CA LYS A 96 2.25 -14.16 -8.92
C LYS A 96 1.02 -13.88 -8.06
N ASP A 97 0.78 -14.67 -7.03
CA ASP A 97 -0.35 -14.51 -6.10
C ASP A 97 0.01 -13.69 -4.84
N LYS A 98 1.29 -13.30 -4.67
CA LYS A 98 1.74 -12.56 -3.48
C LYS A 98 1.42 -11.07 -3.59
N LYS A 99 1.10 -10.45 -2.45
CA LYS A 99 0.93 -9.00 -2.30
C LYS A 99 1.62 -8.50 -1.03
N THR A 100 2.12 -7.27 -1.06
CA THR A 100 2.62 -6.60 0.15
C THR A 100 1.47 -6.09 1.00
N SER A 101 1.76 -5.67 2.24
CA SER A 101 0.79 -5.02 3.13
C SER A 101 0.22 -3.72 2.57
N MET A 102 0.93 -3.07 1.64
CA MET A 102 0.46 -1.89 0.91
C MET A 102 -0.25 -2.22 -0.41
N GLY A 103 -0.40 -3.51 -0.72
CA GLY A 103 -1.12 -4.00 -1.90
C GLY A 103 -0.26 -4.10 -3.16
N ALA A 104 1.06 -3.92 -3.07
CA ALA A 104 1.96 -4.09 -4.21
C ALA A 104 1.94 -5.53 -4.71
N THR A 105 1.90 -5.71 -6.02
CA THR A 105 1.82 -7.01 -6.70
C THR A 105 3.11 -7.29 -7.48
N LEU A 106 3.26 -8.52 -7.99
CA LEU A 106 4.35 -8.83 -8.91
C LEU A 106 4.28 -7.96 -10.18
N MET A 107 3.08 -7.57 -10.64
CA MET A 107 2.95 -6.73 -11.83
C MET A 107 3.61 -5.37 -11.60
N ASP A 108 3.36 -4.74 -10.45
CA ASP A 108 3.98 -3.45 -10.08
C ASP A 108 5.51 -3.54 -10.06
N VAL A 109 6.07 -4.72 -9.75
CA VAL A 109 7.51 -4.98 -9.76
C VAL A 109 8.08 -5.07 -11.18
N ILE A 110 7.40 -5.80 -12.08
CA ILE A 110 7.96 -6.22 -13.37
C ILE A 110 7.49 -5.39 -14.57
N GLN A 111 6.43 -4.59 -14.41
CA GLN A 111 5.75 -3.89 -15.51
C GLN A 111 6.71 -3.07 -16.38
N SER A 112 7.70 -2.41 -15.76
CA SER A 112 8.69 -1.61 -16.49
C SER A 112 9.55 -2.47 -17.43
N GLY A 113 10.07 -3.61 -16.99
CA GLY A 113 10.87 -4.51 -17.83
C GLY A 113 10.05 -5.22 -18.91
N VAL A 114 8.78 -5.49 -18.64
CA VAL A 114 7.84 -6.06 -19.62
C VAL A 114 7.47 -5.03 -20.69
N ALA A 115 7.30 -3.76 -20.32
CA ALA A 115 7.03 -2.67 -21.26
C ALA A 115 8.27 -2.30 -22.09
N ASN A 116 9.45 -2.33 -21.48
CA ASN A 116 10.73 -1.89 -22.06
C ASN A 116 11.71 -3.08 -22.10
N LEU A 117 11.61 -3.89 -23.15
CA LEU A 117 12.37 -5.15 -23.30
C LEU A 117 13.88 -4.93 -23.49
N ASP A 118 14.31 -3.70 -23.74
CA ASP A 118 15.68 -3.22 -23.80
C ASP A 118 16.28 -2.89 -22.42
N SER A 119 15.52 -3.11 -21.33
CA SER A 119 15.99 -2.92 -19.96
C SER A 119 17.20 -3.79 -19.62
N GLY A 120 18.20 -3.23 -18.93
CA GLY A 120 19.30 -4.03 -18.35
C GLY A 120 18.86 -4.86 -17.13
N ILE A 121 18.02 -4.30 -16.26
CA ILE A 121 17.50 -4.98 -15.07
C ILE A 121 16.01 -5.29 -15.23
N GLY A 122 15.14 -4.26 -15.26
CA GLY A 122 13.71 -4.41 -15.57
C GLY A 122 12.76 -4.54 -14.37
N LEU A 123 13.24 -4.40 -13.12
CA LEU A 123 12.39 -4.46 -11.92
C LEU A 123 12.58 -3.25 -11.00
N TYR A 124 11.50 -2.88 -10.33
CA TYR A 124 11.46 -1.83 -9.30
C TYR A 124 10.70 -2.35 -8.07
N ALA A 125 11.13 -1.95 -6.87
CA ALA A 125 10.34 -2.19 -5.67
C ALA A 125 9.27 -1.09 -5.53
N PRO A 126 7.98 -1.44 -5.40
CA PRO A 126 6.92 -0.46 -5.10
C PRO A 126 6.96 0.07 -3.66
N ASP A 127 7.39 -0.77 -2.72
CA ASP A 127 7.59 -0.43 -1.30
C ASP A 127 8.78 -1.21 -0.71
N ALA A 128 9.13 -0.92 0.55
CA ALA A 128 10.25 -1.57 1.23
C ALA A 128 10.00 -3.07 1.50
N GLU A 129 8.74 -3.47 1.67
CA GLU A 129 8.35 -4.87 1.93
C GLU A 129 8.53 -5.74 0.69
N SER A 130 8.43 -5.16 -0.50
CA SER A 130 8.58 -5.82 -1.79
C SER A 130 9.89 -6.59 -1.93
N TYR A 131 11.00 -6.07 -1.36
CA TYR A 131 12.28 -6.78 -1.33
C TYR A 131 12.22 -8.11 -0.57
N LYS A 132 11.29 -8.27 0.39
CA LYS A 132 11.09 -9.51 1.15
C LYS A 132 10.03 -10.40 0.51
N VAL A 133 8.89 -9.83 0.13
CA VAL A 133 7.77 -10.59 -0.44
C VAL A 133 8.15 -11.22 -1.77
N PHE A 134 8.91 -10.49 -2.59
CA PHE A 134 9.39 -10.93 -3.90
C PHE A 134 10.89 -11.26 -3.87
N ALA A 135 11.43 -11.66 -2.73
CA ALA A 135 12.86 -11.96 -2.54
C ALA A 135 13.39 -12.99 -3.55
N ALA A 136 12.59 -14.02 -3.87
CA ALA A 136 12.97 -15.05 -4.85
C ALA A 136 13.34 -14.47 -6.24
N LEU A 137 12.85 -13.27 -6.58
CA LEU A 137 13.24 -12.52 -7.78
C LEU A 137 14.32 -11.46 -7.48
N PHE A 138 14.15 -10.68 -6.41
CA PHE A 138 15.08 -9.58 -6.09
C PHE A 138 16.48 -10.07 -5.72
N ASP A 139 16.59 -11.10 -4.89
CA ASP A 139 17.86 -11.61 -4.37
C ASP A 139 18.85 -12.00 -5.46
N PRO A 140 18.52 -12.88 -6.43
CA PRO A 140 19.46 -13.26 -7.47
C PRO A 140 19.81 -12.08 -8.41
N VAL A 141 18.87 -11.15 -8.63
CA VAL A 141 19.13 -9.93 -9.42
C VAL A 141 20.12 -9.02 -8.70
N ILE A 142 19.93 -8.81 -7.38
CA ILE A 142 20.82 -7.99 -6.54
C ILE A 142 22.21 -8.64 -6.51
N GLU A 143 22.28 -9.96 -6.32
CA GLU A 143 23.55 -10.68 -6.29
C GLU A 143 24.31 -10.52 -7.62
N GLU A 144 23.66 -10.68 -8.78
CA GLU A 144 24.31 -10.52 -10.07
C GLU A 144 24.73 -9.06 -10.34
N TYR A 145 23.81 -8.11 -10.15
CA TYR A 145 24.09 -6.70 -10.43
C TYR A 145 25.18 -6.12 -9.53
N HIS A 146 25.19 -6.52 -8.25
CA HIS A 146 26.19 -6.10 -7.26
C HIS A 146 27.38 -7.06 -7.14
N GLN A 147 27.55 -7.98 -8.09
CA GLN A 147 28.74 -8.83 -8.25
C GLN A 147 29.07 -9.69 -7.02
N GLY A 148 28.05 -10.40 -6.50
CA GLY A 148 28.21 -11.39 -5.43
C GLY A 148 27.64 -10.99 -4.07
N PHE A 149 26.69 -10.05 -4.02
CA PHE A 149 25.99 -9.70 -2.78
C PHE A 149 24.92 -10.77 -2.46
N LYS A 150 25.28 -11.73 -1.61
CA LYS A 150 24.42 -12.88 -1.29
C LYS A 150 23.26 -12.47 -0.39
N PRO A 151 22.16 -13.25 -0.36
CA PRO A 151 21.04 -13.00 0.57
C PRO A 151 21.44 -13.00 2.06
N SER A 152 22.54 -13.69 2.39
CA SER A 152 23.11 -13.73 3.75
C SER A 152 23.93 -12.50 4.10
N ASP A 153 24.36 -11.73 3.11
CA ASP A 153 25.26 -10.60 3.29
C ASP A 153 24.49 -9.39 3.82
N LYS A 154 25.24 -8.48 4.46
CA LYS A 154 24.70 -7.25 5.02
C LYS A 154 25.51 -6.08 4.53
N GLN A 155 24.83 -5.05 4.05
CA GLN A 155 25.48 -3.79 3.71
C GLN A 155 26.25 -3.26 4.93
N PRO A 156 27.53 -2.88 4.79
CA PRO A 156 28.30 -2.35 5.90
C PRO A 156 27.71 -1.03 6.42
N PRO A 157 28.05 -0.62 7.65
CA PRO A 157 27.73 0.71 8.16
C PRO A 157 28.22 1.79 7.20
N LYS A 158 27.48 2.90 7.12
CA LYS A 158 27.85 4.06 6.31
C LYS A 158 29.22 4.59 6.75
N ASP A 159 30.16 4.62 5.82
CA ASP A 159 31.49 5.19 5.98
C ASP A 159 31.81 6.07 4.77
N PHE A 160 32.30 7.28 5.02
CA PHE A 160 32.77 8.20 3.97
C PHE A 160 34.28 8.06 3.72
N GLY A 161 34.99 7.27 4.53
CA GLY A 161 36.43 7.10 4.46
C GLY A 161 37.20 8.35 4.84
N ASP A 162 38.50 8.32 4.57
CA ASP A 162 39.38 9.47 4.74
C ASP A 162 39.35 10.37 3.50
N LEU A 163 38.62 11.49 3.60
CA LEU A 163 38.49 12.45 2.50
C LEU A 163 39.82 13.09 2.09
N SER A 164 40.85 13.07 2.95
CA SER A 164 42.18 13.60 2.61
C SER A 164 42.93 12.76 1.57
N THR A 165 42.47 11.53 1.34
CA THR A 165 43.01 10.64 0.29
C THR A 165 42.47 10.97 -1.10
N LEU A 166 41.43 11.79 -1.20
CA LEU A 166 40.87 12.24 -2.47
C LEU A 166 41.77 13.34 -3.06
N VAL A 167 42.13 13.18 -4.33
CA VAL A 167 43.06 14.08 -5.05
C VAL A 167 42.41 14.69 -6.29
N ASP A 168 43.03 15.75 -6.81
CA ASP A 168 42.72 16.24 -8.14
C ASP A 168 43.17 15.21 -9.19
N VAL A 169 42.20 14.65 -9.92
CA VAL A 169 42.42 13.61 -10.93
C VAL A 169 42.93 14.17 -12.26
N ASP A 170 42.85 15.49 -12.47
CA ASP A 170 43.35 16.14 -13.69
C ASP A 170 43.94 17.53 -13.38
N PRO A 171 45.10 17.61 -12.72
CA PRO A 171 45.73 18.88 -12.33
C PRO A 171 46.05 19.81 -13.51
N GLU A 172 46.18 19.25 -14.71
CA GLU A 172 46.50 20.01 -15.93
C GLU A 172 45.25 20.47 -16.69
N ASN A 173 44.04 20.10 -16.23
CA ASN A 173 42.75 20.44 -16.83
C ASN A 173 42.67 20.09 -18.33
N LYS A 174 43.25 18.95 -18.73
CA LYS A 174 43.32 18.51 -20.13
C LYS A 174 42.15 17.63 -20.55
N TYR A 175 41.49 16.99 -19.60
CA TYR A 175 40.55 15.89 -19.86
C TYR A 175 39.22 16.07 -19.13
N VAL A 176 39.24 16.53 -17.88
CA VAL A 176 38.04 16.54 -17.03
C VAL A 176 37.28 17.85 -17.19
N ILE A 177 36.05 17.77 -17.71
CA ILE A 177 35.15 18.92 -17.85
C ILE A 177 34.45 19.23 -16.51
N SER A 178 34.02 18.19 -15.79
CA SER A 178 33.33 18.32 -14.50
C SER A 178 33.34 17.01 -13.73
N THR A 179 33.25 17.10 -12.40
CA THR A 179 33.15 15.96 -11.49
C THR A 179 31.83 16.03 -10.71
N ARG A 180 31.10 14.91 -10.61
CA ARG A 180 29.83 14.84 -9.89
C ARG A 180 29.70 13.54 -9.10
N VAL A 181 29.44 13.67 -7.81
CA VAL A 181 29.06 12.57 -6.92
C VAL A 181 27.63 12.80 -6.42
N ARG A 182 26.79 11.75 -6.42
CA ARG A 182 25.41 11.83 -5.93
C ARG A 182 25.09 10.66 -5.01
N CYS A 183 24.14 10.88 -4.10
CA CYS A 183 23.51 9.85 -3.29
C CYS A 183 21.99 9.94 -3.46
N ALA A 184 21.30 8.80 -3.38
CA ALA A 184 19.84 8.74 -3.35
C ALA A 184 19.38 8.32 -1.95
N ARG A 185 18.24 8.87 -1.49
CA ARG A 185 17.60 8.54 -0.21
C ARG A 185 16.09 8.52 -0.43
N ASN A 186 15.40 7.65 0.31
CA ASN A 186 13.95 7.66 0.44
C ASN A 186 13.60 8.15 1.85
N LEU A 187 12.48 8.86 2.00
CA LEU A 187 12.01 9.31 3.30
C LEU A 187 11.29 8.18 4.03
N ASP A 188 11.61 8.00 5.30
CA ASP A 188 10.94 7.02 6.15
C ASP A 188 9.45 7.37 6.32
N GLY A 189 8.62 6.32 6.37
CA GLY A 189 7.16 6.43 6.45
C GLY A 189 6.44 6.59 5.10
N TYR A 190 7.14 6.59 3.97
CA TYR A 190 6.53 6.61 2.64
C TYR A 190 6.90 5.37 1.81
N PRO A 191 6.01 4.91 0.92
CA PRO A 191 6.39 3.92 -0.09
C PRO A 191 7.31 4.54 -1.14
N PHE A 192 7.74 3.72 -2.10
CA PHE A 192 8.46 4.22 -3.26
C PHE A 192 7.50 4.77 -4.31
N ASN A 193 8.05 5.41 -5.36
CA ASN A 193 7.27 6.10 -6.38
C ASN A 193 6.07 5.32 -6.96
N PRO A 194 6.14 4.00 -7.20
CA PRO A 194 5.00 3.27 -7.78
C PRO A 194 3.72 3.32 -6.93
N LEU A 195 3.83 3.48 -5.60
CA LEU A 195 2.68 3.57 -4.69
C LEU A 195 2.51 4.95 -4.05
N LEU A 196 3.37 5.92 -4.38
CA LEU A 196 3.21 7.28 -3.89
C LEU A 196 1.98 7.93 -4.50
N LYS A 197 1.14 8.49 -3.65
CA LYS A 197 -0.03 9.28 -4.03
C LYS A 197 0.35 10.74 -4.20
N LYS A 198 -0.47 11.48 -4.94
CA LYS A 198 -0.25 12.91 -5.21
C LYS A 198 -0.05 13.71 -3.92
N GLU A 199 -0.89 13.49 -2.92
CA GLU A 199 -0.85 14.20 -1.64
C GLU A 199 0.47 13.90 -0.89
N GLN A 200 0.98 12.68 -1.01
CA GLN A 200 2.27 12.29 -0.43
C GLN A 200 3.44 12.96 -1.17
N TYR A 201 3.38 13.12 -2.49
CA TYR A 201 4.38 13.91 -3.22
C TYR A 201 4.42 15.36 -2.75
N GLU A 202 3.26 16.00 -2.59
CA GLU A 202 3.15 17.38 -2.10
C GLU A 202 3.70 17.51 -0.66
N GLU A 203 3.41 16.52 0.20
CA GLU A 203 3.94 16.49 1.56
C GLU A 203 5.47 16.30 1.57
N ILE A 204 5.98 15.36 0.78
CA ILE A 204 7.43 15.11 0.65
C ILE A 204 8.14 16.37 0.15
N GLU A 205 7.62 17.02 -0.89
CA GLU A 205 8.19 18.26 -1.43
C GLU A 205 8.26 19.36 -0.36
N SER A 206 7.16 19.57 0.37
CA SER A 206 7.10 20.55 1.45
C SER A 206 8.11 20.26 2.56
N ARG A 207 8.19 19.00 3.00
CA ARG A 207 9.13 18.55 4.04
C ARG A 207 10.59 18.71 3.63
N VAL A 208 10.94 18.38 2.39
CA VAL A 208 12.33 18.48 1.91
C VAL A 208 12.75 19.94 1.72
N LYS A 209 11.86 20.82 1.22
CA LYS A 209 12.15 22.25 1.09
C LYS A 209 12.36 22.96 2.44
N ALA A 210 11.81 22.40 3.52
CA ALA A 210 11.91 22.98 4.86
C ALA A 210 13.17 22.57 5.65
N GLN A 211 14.01 21.67 5.12
CA GLN A 211 15.28 21.27 5.71
C GLN A 211 16.41 22.22 5.31
#